data_AF-A0A957E582-F1
#
_entry.id   AF-A0A957E582-F1
#
_cell.length_a   1.000
_cell.length_b   1.000
_cell.length_c   1.000
_cell.angle_alpha   90.00
_cell.angle_beta   90.00
_cell.angle_gamma   90.00
#
_symmetry.space_group_name_H-M   'P 1'
#
loop_
_entity.id
_entity.type
_entity.pdbx_description
1 polymer ?
#
loop_
_entity_poly.entity_id
_entity_poly.type
_entity_poly.pdbx_seq_one_letter_code
_entity_poly.pdbx_strand_id
1 'polypeptide(L)'
;MEEERSITPLPKSLPIAAVILLVLGLIAIPMVQNIFTEQQLAKNALLNGIPFILIFASIVLFFMSFIWFLSNKLNFRVSNRTYKILEYIIIGGIIVGIAMMFQPWVFVLFRYGFYLLLFSTLCFMVWSHVTPAVHKDIIAAELPTES
;
A
#
# COMPACT_ATOMS: atom_id res chain seq x y z
N MET A 1 -14.56 -15.50 -26.15
CA MET A 1 -15.07 -14.49 -25.21
C MET A 1 -13.87 -13.99 -24.43
N GLU A 2 -13.12 -13.09 -25.06
CA GLU A 2 -12.01 -12.37 -24.43
C GLU A 2 -12.64 -11.35 -23.50
N GLU A 3 -12.62 -11.66 -22.21
CA GLU A 3 -12.93 -10.70 -21.17
C GLU A 3 -11.81 -9.65 -21.21
N GLU A 4 -12.06 -8.60 -21.98
CA GLU A 4 -11.27 -7.38 -22.04
C GLU A 4 -11.15 -6.87 -20.60
N ARG A 5 -10.04 -7.23 -19.93
CA ARG A 5 -9.64 -6.66 -18.64
C ARG A 5 -9.37 -5.19 -18.89
N SER A 6 -10.42 -4.39 -18.93
CA SER A 6 -10.34 -2.94 -18.91
C SER A 6 -9.60 -2.59 -17.62
N ILE A 7 -8.33 -2.23 -17.77
CA ILE A 7 -7.56 -1.62 -16.71
C ILE A 7 -8.24 -0.26 -16.54
N THR A 8 -9.27 -0.20 -15.71
CA THR A 8 -9.96 1.06 -15.45
C THR A 8 -8.90 2.02 -14.92
N PRO A 9 -8.57 3.10 -15.64
CA PRO A 9 -7.59 4.04 -15.14
C PRO A 9 -8.14 4.58 -13.83
N LEU A 10 -7.36 4.48 -12.74
CA LEU A 10 -7.80 5.10 -11.49
C LEU A 10 -8.11 6.56 -11.78
N PRO A 11 -9.31 7.02 -11.41
CA PRO A 11 -9.72 8.35 -11.77
C PRO A 11 -8.76 9.34 -11.09
N LYS A 12 -8.27 10.32 -11.85
CA LYS A 12 -7.36 11.38 -11.36
C LYS A 12 -7.91 12.14 -10.15
N SER A 13 -9.19 11.95 -9.81
CA SER A 13 -9.85 12.48 -8.62
C SER A 13 -9.41 11.83 -7.31
N LEU A 14 -8.80 10.65 -7.31
CA LEU A 14 -8.41 9.94 -6.09
C LEU A 14 -7.36 10.69 -5.24
N PRO A 15 -6.23 11.18 -5.80
CA PRO A 15 -5.30 12.02 -5.03
C PRO A 15 -5.91 13.37 -4.62
N ILE A 16 -6.84 13.91 -5.42
CA ILE A 16 -7.56 15.15 -5.08
C ILE A 16 -8.44 14.90 -3.85
N ALA A 17 -9.19 13.80 -3.82
CA ALA A 17 -9.97 13.39 -2.66
C ALA A 17 -9.07 13.17 -1.43
N ALA A 18 -7.89 12.57 -1.60
CA ALA A 18 -6.92 12.40 -0.52
C ALA A 18 -6.49 13.76 0.08
N VAL A 19 -6.18 14.75 -0.76
CA VAL A 19 -5.83 16.12 -0.32
C VAL A 19 -7.00 16.76 0.41
N ILE A 20 -8.22 16.67 -0.13
CA ILE A 20 -9.41 17.24 0.51
C ILE A 20 -9.64 16.61 1.89
N LEU A 21 -9.59 15.28 2.01
CA LEU A 21 -9.70 14.59 3.29
C LEU A 21 -8.58 15.00 4.26
N LEU A 22 -7.35 15.21 3.77
CA LEU A 22 -6.24 15.64 4.62
C LEU A 22 -6.52 17.02 5.22
N VAL A 23 -6.92 17.97 4.38
CA VAL A 23 -7.25 19.34 4.79
C VAL A 23 -8.40 19.32 5.78
N LEU A 24 -9.47 18.56 5.51
CA LEU A 24 -10.58 18.39 6.43
C LEU A 24 -10.14 17.75 7.76
N GLY A 25 -9.29 16.73 7.72
CA GLY A 25 -8.74 16.08 8.92
C GLY A 25 -7.89 17.02 9.76
N LEU A 26 -7.06 17.86 9.14
CA LEU A 26 -6.25 18.87 9.83
C LEU A 26 -7.11 19.98 10.43
N ILE A 27 -8.17 20.42 9.75
CA ILE A 27 -9.13 21.40 10.27
C ILE A 27 -9.98 20.80 11.40
N ALA A 28 -10.30 19.50 11.31
CA ALA A 28 -11.09 18.81 12.33
C ALA A 28 -10.40 18.78 13.70
N ILE A 29 -9.06 18.80 13.76
CA ILE A 29 -8.30 18.82 15.03
C ILE A 29 -8.67 20.04 15.89
N PRO A 30 -8.42 21.29 15.46
CA PRO A 30 -8.78 22.46 16.26
C PRO A 30 -10.29 22.61 16.40
N MET A 31 -11.08 22.17 15.40
CA MET A 31 -12.54 22.24 15.46
C MET A 31 -13.12 21.36 16.58
N VAL A 32 -12.69 20.10 16.69
CA VAL A 32 -13.15 19.18 17.74
C VAL A 32 -12.71 19.66 19.13
N GLN A 33 -11.48 20.17 19.25
CA GLN A 33 -10.97 20.70 20.52
C GLN A 33 -11.68 21.97 20.98
N ASN A 34 -12.18 22.79 20.06
CA ASN A 34 -12.88 24.04 20.39
C ASN A 34 -14.38 23.85 20.65
N ILE A 35 -15.01 22.80 20.09
CA ILE A 35 -16.45 22.54 20.23
C ILE A 35 -16.75 21.64 21.44
N PHE A 36 -15.88 20.68 21.74
CA PHE A 36 -16.11 19.69 22.78
C PHE A 36 -15.18 19.88 23.97
N THR A 37 -15.73 19.74 25.19
CA THR A 37 -14.94 19.76 26.42
C THR A 37 -14.07 18.49 26.54
N GLU A 38 -12.94 18.58 27.25
CA GLU A 38 -12.04 17.43 27.45
C GLU A 38 -12.75 16.23 28.11
N GLN A 39 -13.71 16.50 28.99
CA GLN A 39 -14.52 15.47 29.65
C GLN A 39 -15.44 14.72 28.67
N GLN A 40 -15.95 15.40 27.65
CA GLN A 40 -16.76 14.78 26.59
C GLN A 40 -15.90 13.98 25.61
N LEU A 41 -14.69 14.47 25.30
CA LEU A 41 -13.74 13.77 24.44
C LEU A 41 -13.20 12.49 25.10
N ALA A 42 -12.93 12.53 26.41
CA ALA A 42 -12.50 11.35 27.16
C ALA A 42 -13.60 10.28 27.27
N LYS A 43 -14.86 10.69 27.39
CA LYS A 43 -16.00 9.76 27.45
C LYS A 43 -16.38 9.16 26.10
N ASN A 44 -16.06 9.84 25.00
CA ASN A 44 -16.48 9.45 23.67
C ASN A 44 -15.27 9.32 22.74
N ALA A 45 -14.65 8.13 22.75
CA ALA A 45 -13.50 7.82 21.89
C ALA A 45 -13.76 8.09 20.40
N LEU A 46 -15.01 7.93 19.93
CA LEU A 46 -15.39 8.22 18.54
C LEU A 46 -15.18 9.69 18.17
N LEU A 47 -15.50 10.64 19.07
CA LEU A 47 -15.33 12.07 18.81
C LEU A 47 -13.86 12.44 18.65
N ASN A 48 -12.99 11.89 19.52
CA ASN A 48 -11.54 12.07 19.41
C ASN A 48 -10.98 11.34 18.16
N GLY A 49 -11.63 10.27 17.73
CA GLY A 49 -11.27 9.49 16.56
C GLY A 49 -11.57 10.16 15.21
N ILE A 50 -12.46 11.17 15.14
CA ILE A 50 -12.83 11.83 13.87
C ILE A 50 -11.62 12.38 13.11
N PRO A 51 -10.78 13.27 13.68
CA PRO A 51 -9.61 13.79 12.97
C PRO A 51 -8.62 12.68 12.61
N PHE A 52 -8.44 11.69 13.50
CA PHE A 52 -7.58 10.53 13.24
C PHE A 52 -8.05 9.73 12.02
N ILE A 53 -9.35 9.39 11.93
CA ILE A 53 -9.91 8.62 10.83
C ILE A 53 -9.81 9.39 9.52
N LEU A 54 -10.06 10.71 9.51
CA LEU A 54 -9.95 11.54 8.31
C LEU A 54 -8.51 11.57 7.77
N ILE A 55 -7.53 11.78 8.65
CA ILE A 55 -6.11 11.79 8.28
C ILE A 55 -5.67 10.40 7.83
N PHE A 56 -6.06 9.35 8.56
CA PHE A 56 -5.73 7.98 8.22
C PHE A 56 -6.30 7.58 6.85
N ALA A 57 -7.57 7.88 6.59
CA ALA A 57 -8.21 7.64 5.30
C ALA A 57 -7.50 8.39 4.17
N SER A 58 -7.07 9.64 4.40
CA SER A 58 -6.26 10.39 3.44
C SER A 58 -4.94 9.69 3.13
N ILE A 59 -4.19 9.26 4.15
CA ILE A 59 -2.93 8.53 3.97
C ILE A 59 -3.15 7.26 3.15
N VAL A 60 -4.21 6.50 3.42
CA VAL A 60 -4.57 5.30 2.66
C VAL A 60 -4.85 5.63 1.18
N LEU A 61 -5.62 6.69 0.90
CA LEU A 61 -5.89 7.14 -0.47
C LEU A 61 -4.62 7.62 -1.21
N PHE A 62 -3.71 8.30 -0.51
CA PHE A 62 -2.40 8.65 -1.05
C PHE A 62 -1.58 7.40 -1.38
N PHE A 63 -1.57 6.42 -0.48
CA PHE A 63 -0.86 5.16 -0.69
C PHE A 63 -1.42 4.37 -1.87
N MET A 64 -2.74 4.29 -2.02
CA MET A 64 -3.38 3.68 -3.19
C MET A 64 -3.00 4.41 -4.49
N SER A 65 -3.01 5.75 -4.47
CA SER A 65 -2.58 6.56 -5.62
C SER A 65 -1.10 6.30 -5.96
N PHE A 66 -0.26 6.15 -4.95
CA PHE A 66 1.16 5.84 -5.10
C PHE A 66 1.39 4.45 -5.70
N ILE A 67 0.70 3.41 -5.20
CA ILE A 67 0.75 2.05 -5.77
C ILE A 67 0.39 2.08 -7.25
N TRP A 68 -0.72 2.75 -7.60
CA TRP A 68 -1.16 2.85 -8.98
C TRP A 68 -0.16 3.58 -9.88
N PHE A 69 0.35 4.73 -9.42
CA PHE A 69 1.36 5.49 -10.15
C PHE A 69 2.61 4.64 -10.42
N LEU A 70 3.08 3.92 -9.41
CA LEU A 70 4.26 3.09 -9.52
C LEU A 70 4.02 1.86 -10.40
N SER A 71 2.88 1.19 -10.24
CA SER A 71 2.45 0.07 -11.08
C SER A 71 2.38 0.52 -12.55
N ASN A 72 1.70 1.61 -12.87
CA ASN A 72 1.61 2.11 -14.24
C ASN A 72 2.98 2.46 -14.87
N LYS A 73 3.95 2.90 -14.06
CA LYS A 73 5.30 3.23 -14.53
C LYS A 73 6.18 1.98 -14.73
N LEU A 74 6.00 0.94 -13.91
CA LEU A 74 6.83 -0.27 -13.90
C LEU A 74 6.24 -1.44 -14.68
N ASN A 75 4.92 -1.45 -14.92
CA ASN A 75 4.21 -2.50 -15.63
C ASN A 75 4.88 -2.76 -16.98
N PHE A 76 5.13 -4.03 -17.28
CA PHE A 76 5.78 -4.52 -18.51
C PHE A 76 7.21 -4.03 -18.75
N ARG A 77 7.82 -3.27 -17.83
CA ARG A 77 9.23 -2.83 -17.91
C ARG A 77 10.17 -3.67 -17.06
N VAL A 78 9.64 -4.38 -16.07
CA VAL A 78 10.44 -5.20 -15.15
C VAL A 78 10.55 -6.62 -15.71
N SER A 79 11.80 -7.11 -15.82
CA SER A 79 12.07 -8.49 -16.22
C SER A 79 11.53 -9.48 -15.18
N ASN A 80 11.07 -10.66 -15.62
CA ASN A 80 10.56 -11.70 -14.72
C ASN A 80 11.59 -12.12 -13.64
N ARG A 81 12.89 -12.11 -13.98
CA ARG A 81 13.96 -12.43 -13.03
C ARG A 81 14.10 -11.38 -11.94
N THR A 82 14.13 -10.11 -12.30
CA THR A 82 14.18 -9.00 -11.32
C THR A 82 12.93 -9.02 -10.45
N TYR A 83 11.78 -9.34 -11.04
CA TYR A 83 10.53 -9.43 -10.29
C TYR A 83 10.57 -10.47 -9.19
N LYS A 84 10.96 -11.70 -9.52
CA LYS A 84 11.09 -12.78 -8.53
C LYS A 84 12.13 -12.49 -7.45
N ILE A 85 13.29 -11.92 -7.83
CA ILE A 85 14.35 -11.60 -6.85
C ILE A 85 13.84 -10.59 -5.82
N LEU A 86 13.21 -9.49 -6.27
CA LEU A 86 12.66 -8.49 -5.36
C LEU A 86 11.55 -9.07 -4.48
N GLU A 87 10.66 -9.87 -5.06
CA GLU A 87 9.60 -10.56 -4.32
C GLU A 87 10.17 -11.44 -3.20
N TYR A 88 11.20 -12.25 -3.47
CA TYR A 88 11.85 -13.08 -2.45
C TYR A 88 12.54 -12.25 -1.36
N ILE A 89 13.20 -11.15 -1.71
CA ILE A 89 13.84 -10.25 -0.73
C ILE A 89 12.77 -9.65 0.20
N ILE A 90 11.65 -9.21 -0.36
CA ILE A 90 10.53 -8.64 0.41
C ILE A 90 9.94 -9.69 1.35
N ILE A 91 9.64 -10.90 0.84
CA ILE A 91 9.11 -12.01 1.66
C ILE A 91 10.11 -12.39 2.76
N GLY A 92 11.40 -12.45 2.44
CA GLY A 92 12.47 -12.68 3.42
C GLY A 92 12.49 -11.62 4.51
N GLY A 93 12.33 -10.34 4.15
CA GLY A 93 12.20 -9.24 5.10
C GLY A 93 11.00 -9.38 6.04
N ILE A 94 9.85 -9.82 5.52
CA ILE A 94 8.67 -10.12 6.34
C ILE A 94 8.99 -11.24 7.35
N ILE A 95 9.55 -12.36 6.89
CA ILE A 95 9.88 -13.50 7.76
C ILE A 95 10.87 -13.08 8.86
N VAL A 96 11.91 -12.34 8.50
CA VAL A 96 12.90 -11.81 9.46
C VAL A 96 12.23 -10.84 10.44
N GLY A 97 11.35 -9.96 9.98
CA GLY A 97 10.59 -9.04 10.83
C GLY A 97 9.72 -9.77 11.86
N ILE A 98 9.00 -10.81 11.43
CA ILE A 98 8.23 -11.69 12.31
C ILE A 98 9.15 -12.34 13.35
N ALA A 99 10.23 -12.99 12.91
CA ALA A 99 11.17 -13.64 13.82
C ALA A 99 11.76 -12.67 14.86
N MET A 100 12.03 -11.43 14.46
CA MET A 100 12.50 -10.38 15.38
C MET A 100 11.42 -9.92 16.37
N MET A 101 10.16 -9.84 15.97
CA MET A 101 9.06 -9.46 16.87
C MET A 101 8.72 -10.56 17.88
N PHE A 102 8.72 -11.83 17.45
CA PHE A 102 8.25 -12.95 18.27
C PHE A 102 9.34 -13.63 19.09
N GLN A 103 10.45 -12.93 19.37
CA GLN A 103 11.49 -13.44 20.25
C GLN A 103 11.21 -13.08 21.72
N PRO A 104 11.38 -14.01 22.69
CA PRO A 104 11.03 -13.75 24.09
C PRO A 104 12.14 -13.06 24.90
N TRP A 105 13.35 -12.87 24.34
CA TRP A 105 14.52 -12.41 25.08
C TRP A 105 14.84 -10.91 24.93
N VAL A 106 14.81 -10.34 23.72
CA VAL A 106 15.29 -8.97 23.48
C VAL A 106 14.18 -8.03 23.01
N PHE A 107 13.66 -7.22 23.93
CA PHE A 107 12.62 -6.22 23.67
C PHE A 107 13.01 -5.15 22.64
N VAL A 108 14.30 -4.82 22.50
CA VAL A 108 14.76 -3.84 21.52
C VAL A 108 14.53 -4.33 20.08
N LEU A 109 14.70 -5.63 19.84
CA LEU A 109 14.48 -6.22 18.52
C LEU A 109 12.99 -6.26 18.16
N PHE A 110 12.07 -6.21 19.13
CA PHE A 110 10.64 -6.07 18.83
C PHE A 110 10.36 -4.79 18.04
N ARG A 111 10.94 -3.66 18.45
CA ARG A 111 10.75 -2.36 17.76
C ARG A 111 11.32 -2.38 16.35
N TYR A 112 12.53 -2.92 16.19
CA TYR A 112 13.16 -3.04 14.87
C TYR A 112 12.44 -4.04 13.97
N GLY A 113 12.00 -5.17 14.53
CA GLY A 113 11.19 -6.17 13.84
C GLY A 113 9.88 -5.60 13.35
N PHE A 114 9.21 -4.78 14.17
CA PHE A 114 7.99 -4.07 13.78
C PHE A 114 8.23 -3.13 12.59
N TYR A 115 9.26 -2.28 12.63
CA TYR A 115 9.55 -1.38 11.51
C TYR A 115 9.95 -2.14 10.24
N LEU A 116 10.76 -3.19 10.37
CA LEU A 116 11.15 -4.04 9.24
C LEU A 116 9.94 -4.73 8.62
N LEU A 117 9.07 -5.30 9.45
CA LEU A 117 7.83 -5.94 9.03
C LEU A 117 6.92 -4.93 8.33
N LEU A 118 6.65 -3.80 8.97
CA LEU A 118 5.80 -2.74 8.42
C LEU A 118 6.30 -2.29 7.05
N PHE A 119 7.60 -2.00 6.92
CA PHE A 119 8.20 -1.58 5.66
C PHE A 119 8.14 -2.69 4.61
N SER A 120 8.46 -3.94 4.97
CA SER A 120 8.43 -5.07 4.06
C SER A 120 7.00 -5.36 3.58
N THR A 121 6.00 -5.26 4.45
CA THR A 121 4.59 -5.41 4.08
C THR A 121 4.11 -4.27 3.18
N LEU A 122 4.51 -3.02 3.43
CA LEU A 122 4.23 -1.90 2.52
C LEU A 122 4.85 -2.12 1.14
N CYS A 123 6.13 -2.51 1.10
CA CYS A 123 6.81 -2.86 -0.15
C CYS A 123 6.11 -4.03 -0.86
N PHE A 124 5.67 -5.05 -0.13
CA PHE A 124 4.93 -6.18 -0.68
C PHE A 124 3.60 -5.75 -1.30
N MET A 125 2.82 -4.91 -0.61
CA MET A 125 1.57 -4.36 -1.15
C MET A 125 1.79 -3.59 -2.45
N VAL A 126 2.87 -2.83 -2.54
CA VAL A 126 3.23 -2.11 -3.77
C VAL A 126 3.67 -3.09 -4.87
N TRP A 127 4.55 -4.03 -4.52
CA TRP A 127 5.16 -4.97 -5.47
C TRP A 127 4.13 -5.94 -6.07
N SER A 128 3.17 -6.40 -5.28
CA SER A 128 2.10 -7.32 -5.71
C SER A 128 1.16 -6.73 -6.76
N HIS A 129 1.16 -5.40 -6.94
CA HIS A 129 0.38 -4.72 -7.96
C HIS A 129 1.18 -4.45 -9.26
N VAL A 130 2.46 -4.82 -9.32
CA VAL A 130 3.29 -4.66 -10.52
C VAL A 130 3.19 -5.93 -11.37
N THR A 131 2.83 -5.78 -12.64
CA THR A 131 2.80 -6.91 -13.59
C THR A 131 4.14 -7.05 -14.30
N PRO A 132 4.83 -8.21 -14.20
CA PRO A 132 6.09 -8.44 -14.89
C PRO A 132 5.91 -8.49 -16.41
N ALA A 133 6.98 -8.20 -17.15
CA ALA A 133 6.98 -8.38 -18.60
C ALA A 133 6.79 -9.86 -18.94
N VAL A 134 5.76 -10.18 -19.73
CA VAL A 134 5.53 -11.53 -20.24
C VAL A 134 6.66 -11.87 -21.20
N HIS A 135 7.31 -13.01 -20.96
CA HIS A 135 8.33 -13.54 -21.86
C HIS A 135 7.64 -13.87 -23.19
N LYS A 136 8.06 -13.19 -24.27
CA LYS A 136 7.50 -13.30 -25.63
C LYS A 136 7.58 -14.71 -26.22
N ASP A 137 8.29 -15.59 -25.53
CA ASP A 137 8.71 -16.93 -25.94
C ASP A 137 7.56 -17.95 -25.92
N ILE A 138 6.47 -17.69 -25.18
CA ILE A 138 5.28 -18.57 -25.17
C ILE A 138 4.41 -18.33 -26.42
N ILE A 139 4.30 -17.07 -26.89
CA ILE A 139 3.49 -16.73 -28.07
C ILE A 139 4.13 -17.24 -29.37
N ALA A 140 5.46 -17.36 -29.41
CA ALA A 140 6.16 -17.94 -30.57
C ALA A 140 6.02 -19.47 -30.68
N ALA A 141 5.62 -20.15 -29.60
CA ALA A 141 5.46 -21.61 -29.59
C ALA A 141 4.03 -22.07 -29.94
N GLU A 142 3.04 -21.17 -29.91
CA GLU A 142 1.63 -21.47 -30.19
C GLU A 142 1.16 -21.10 -31.61
N LEU A 143 2.02 -20.49 -32.44
CA LEU A 143 1.73 -20.35 -33.87
C LEU A 143 2.11 -21.66 -34.57
N PRO A 144 1.16 -22.53 -34.96
CA PRO A 144 1.48 -23.59 -35.90
C PRO A 144 2.01 -22.91 -37.16
N THR A 145 3.15 -23.36 -37.65
CA THR A 145 3.58 -23.08 -39.02
C THR A 145 2.48 -23.59 -39.94
N GLU A 146 1.62 -22.70 -40.43
CA GLU A 146 0.77 -22.99 -41.58
C GLU A 146 1.72 -23.32 -42.74
N SER A 147 1.74 -24.60 -43.12
CA SER A 147 2.36 -25.13 -44.34
C SER A 147 1.35 -25.97 -45.07
#